data_AF-A0A2E7URV0-F1
#
_entry.id   AF-A0A2E7URV0-F1
#
_cell.length_a   1.000
_cell.length_b   1.000
_cell.length_c   1.000
_cell.angle_alpha   90.00
_cell.angle_beta   90.00
_cell.angle_gamma   90.00
#
_symmetry.space_group_name_H-M   'P 1'
#
loop_
_entity.id
_entity.type
_entity.pdbx_description
1 polymer ?
#
loop_
_entity_poly.entity_id
_entity_poly.type
_entity_poly.pdbx_seq_one_letter_code
_entity_poly.pdbx_strand_id
1 'polypeptide(L)'
;MPASLFLTGFTVTPDGPRKGFCVVTAGTYDGRQGVQLPASPLQPIPFKRPRKQPWSHQYQGDGLLIQHWPETPDVFGYTISITATSRKEAALSITGKATSMAGSVASTVGAAPLGALLLATDPLLQAIGQTAGARVLGSLQGSEADASGTQSSWEISRTESSVVFFVKYVVR
;
A
#
# COMPACT_ATOMS: atom_id res chain seq x y z
N MET A 1 -9.68 -19.97 -9.55
CA MET A 1 -8.48 -19.33 -10.13
C MET A 1 -7.87 -18.46 -9.03
N PRO A 2 -6.63 -18.67 -8.58
CA PRO A 2 -5.99 -17.76 -7.63
C PRO A 2 -5.82 -16.34 -8.20
N ALA A 3 -5.75 -15.35 -7.30
CA ALA A 3 -5.50 -13.97 -7.67
C ALA A 3 -4.43 -13.33 -6.76
N SER A 4 -3.76 -12.28 -7.22
CA SER A 4 -2.74 -11.57 -6.44
C SER A 4 -2.62 -10.10 -6.81
N LEU A 5 -2.45 -9.25 -5.81
CA LEU A 5 -2.22 -7.81 -5.96
C LEU A 5 -0.78 -7.47 -5.57
N PHE A 6 -0.10 -6.75 -6.46
CA PHE A 6 1.30 -6.34 -6.31
C PHE A 6 1.47 -4.84 -6.45
N LEU A 7 2.34 -4.25 -5.63
CA LEU A 7 2.97 -2.97 -5.92
C LEU A 7 4.26 -3.25 -6.70
N THR A 8 4.30 -2.95 -8.00
CA THR A 8 5.48 -3.22 -8.84
C THR A 8 6.56 -2.16 -8.65
N GLY A 9 6.17 -0.94 -8.31
CA GLY A 9 7.08 0.13 -7.97
C GLY A 9 6.38 1.41 -7.57
N PHE A 10 7.16 2.44 -7.32
CA PHE A 10 6.66 3.79 -7.12
C PHE A 10 7.70 4.84 -7.51
N THR A 11 7.23 6.04 -7.84
CA THR A 11 8.07 7.20 -8.14
C THR A 11 7.77 8.34 -7.19
N VAL A 12 8.77 8.81 -6.46
CA VAL A 12 8.68 10.08 -5.72
C VAL A 12 8.88 11.23 -6.71
N THR A 13 7.86 12.07 -6.84
CA THR A 13 7.86 13.19 -7.79
C THR A 13 8.82 14.31 -7.36
N PRO A 14 9.07 15.31 -8.23
CA PRO A 14 9.89 16.46 -7.87
C PRO A 14 9.43 17.25 -6.64
N ASP A 15 8.16 17.14 -6.25
CA ASP A 15 7.55 17.84 -5.11
C ASP A 15 7.76 17.10 -3.78
N GLY A 16 8.16 15.83 -3.83
CA GLY A 16 8.48 15.03 -2.66
C GLY A 16 9.82 15.38 -2.01
N PRO A 17 10.15 14.80 -0.85
CA PRO A 17 11.44 14.96 -0.19
C PRO A 17 12.60 14.56 -1.11
N ARG A 18 13.80 15.10 -0.80
CA ARG A 18 14.99 14.86 -1.62
C ARG A 18 15.79 13.62 -1.22
N LYS A 19 15.73 13.19 0.03
CA LYS A 19 16.46 12.02 0.52
C LYS A 19 15.83 11.53 1.81
N GLY A 20 16.08 10.27 2.14
CA GLY A 20 15.64 9.67 3.38
C GLY A 20 15.33 8.20 3.18
N PHE A 21 14.32 7.74 3.89
CA PHE A 21 13.82 6.37 3.84
C PHE A 21 12.33 6.40 3.54
N CYS A 22 11.91 5.67 2.53
CA CYS A 22 10.50 5.43 2.22
C CYS A 22 10.05 4.14 2.90
N VAL A 23 8.86 4.18 3.49
CA VAL A 23 8.15 3.03 4.03
C VAL A 23 6.86 2.90 3.25
N VAL A 24 6.64 1.73 2.67
CA VAL A 24 5.36 1.38 2.07
C VAL A 24 4.51 0.71 3.14
N THR A 25 3.25 1.12 3.22
CA THR A 25 2.24 0.46 4.03
C THR A 25 1.05 0.19 3.13
N ALA A 26 0.46 -0.98 3.20
CA ALA A 26 -0.67 -1.33 2.36
C ALA A 26 -1.75 -2.01 3.18
N GLY A 27 -2.97 -1.95 2.67
CA GLY A 27 -4.06 -2.75 3.16
C GLY A 27 -5.03 -3.17 2.10
N THR A 28 -5.64 -4.32 2.29
CA THR A 28 -6.60 -4.92 1.37
C THR A 28 -7.80 -5.43 2.13
N TYR A 29 -8.90 -5.64 1.42
CA TYR A 29 -10.11 -6.24 1.93
C TYR A 29 -10.72 -7.09 0.82
N ASP A 30 -11.23 -8.28 1.13
CA ASP A 30 -11.63 -9.29 0.13
C ASP A 30 -13.09 -9.77 0.25
N GLY A 31 -13.89 -9.11 1.09
CA GLY A 31 -15.30 -9.47 1.26
C GLY A 31 -15.58 -10.71 2.12
N ARG A 32 -14.59 -11.59 2.33
CA ARG A 32 -14.77 -12.91 2.98
C ARG A 32 -14.06 -13.03 4.32
N GLN A 33 -12.82 -12.53 4.40
CA GLN A 33 -11.93 -12.73 5.55
C GLN A 33 -11.62 -11.43 6.31
N GLY A 34 -12.20 -10.30 5.91
CA GLY A 34 -11.94 -9.01 6.55
C GLY A 34 -10.78 -8.25 5.91
N VAL A 35 -10.30 -7.21 6.60
CA VAL A 35 -9.17 -6.41 6.12
C VAL A 35 -7.89 -7.24 6.29
N GLN A 36 -7.24 -7.56 5.18
CA GLN A 36 -5.95 -8.25 5.13
C GLN A 36 -4.84 -7.25 4.84
N LEU A 37 -3.81 -7.29 5.66
CA LEU A 37 -2.69 -6.37 5.61
C LEU A 37 -1.42 -7.22 5.45
N PRO A 38 -0.39 -6.74 4.76
CA PRO A 38 0.73 -7.57 4.36
C PRO A 38 1.37 -8.24 5.59
N ALA A 39 1.69 -9.53 5.44
CA ALA A 39 2.13 -10.42 6.52
C ALA A 39 3.47 -10.01 7.16
N SER A 40 4.17 -9.01 6.63
CA SER A 40 5.44 -8.56 7.17
C SER A 40 5.68 -7.06 6.97
N PRO A 41 6.33 -6.41 7.95
CA PRO A 41 6.80 -5.05 7.80
C PRO A 41 7.77 -4.97 6.62
N LEU A 42 7.51 -4.06 5.68
CA LEU A 42 8.42 -3.82 4.56
C LEU A 42 9.66 -3.09 5.04
N GLN A 43 10.82 -3.55 4.58
CA GLN A 43 12.07 -2.89 4.90
C GLN A 43 12.06 -1.45 4.35
N PRO A 44 12.50 -0.46 5.15
CA PRO A 44 12.63 0.89 4.66
C PRO A 44 13.55 0.97 3.45
N ILE A 45 13.10 1.67 2.41
CA ILE A 45 13.81 1.83 1.16
C ILE A 45 14.59 3.14 1.22
N PRO A 46 15.94 3.11 1.28
CA PRO A 46 16.72 4.34 1.23
C PRO A 46 16.58 4.98 -0.16
N PHE A 47 16.43 6.30 -0.20
CA PHE A 47 16.37 7.02 -1.45
C PHE A 47 17.13 8.35 -1.38
N LYS A 48 17.63 8.77 -2.55
CA LYS A 48 18.26 10.06 -2.75
C LYS A 48 17.95 10.54 -4.16
N ARG A 49 17.15 11.59 -4.24
CA ARG A 49 16.63 12.18 -5.46
C ARG A 49 17.52 13.33 -5.95
N PRO A 50 17.88 13.36 -7.25
CA PRO A 50 18.53 14.51 -7.86
C PRO A 50 17.68 15.77 -7.75
N ARG A 51 18.27 16.96 -7.85
CA ARG A 51 17.50 18.22 -7.75
C ARG A 51 16.47 18.27 -8.89
N LYS A 52 15.21 18.57 -8.56
CA LYS A 52 14.08 18.75 -9.49
C LYS A 52 13.78 17.54 -10.41
N GLN A 53 14.40 16.38 -10.19
CA GLN A 53 14.10 15.15 -10.92
C GLN A 53 13.33 14.19 -10.04
N PRO A 54 12.50 13.28 -10.59
CA PRO A 54 11.88 12.21 -9.83
C PRO A 54 12.92 11.16 -9.38
N TRP A 55 12.52 10.30 -8.45
CA TRP A 55 13.26 9.08 -8.12
C TRP A 55 12.30 7.90 -8.07
N SER A 56 12.65 6.81 -8.74
CA SER A 56 11.79 5.64 -8.85
C SER A 56 12.42 4.43 -8.14
N HIS A 57 11.57 3.67 -7.47
CA HIS A 57 11.87 2.34 -6.97
C HIS A 57 11.05 1.32 -7.74
N GLN A 58 11.70 0.27 -8.23
CA GLN A 58 11.06 -0.88 -8.84
C GLN A 58 11.42 -2.11 -8.02
N TYR A 59 10.41 -2.91 -7.69
CA TYR A 59 10.60 -4.20 -7.04
C TYR A 59 11.05 -5.25 -8.06
N GLN A 60 11.75 -6.29 -7.59
CA GLN A 60 12.17 -7.40 -8.45
C GLN A 60 11.00 -8.37 -8.68
N GLY A 61 11.05 -9.14 -9.78
CA GLY A 61 10.04 -10.16 -10.10
C GLY A 61 8.66 -9.57 -10.39
N ASP A 62 7.61 -10.20 -9.85
CA ASP A 62 6.21 -9.77 -9.99
C ASP A 62 5.89 -8.50 -9.17
N GLY A 63 6.84 -8.02 -8.35
CA GLY A 63 6.71 -6.87 -7.50
C GLY A 63 6.55 -7.24 -6.03
N LEU A 64 6.22 -6.26 -5.22
CA LEU A 64 5.89 -6.50 -3.82
C LEU A 64 4.48 -7.05 -3.69
N LEU A 65 4.35 -8.28 -3.17
CA LEU A 65 3.06 -8.87 -2.86
C LEU A 65 2.36 -8.09 -1.76
N ILE A 66 1.20 -7.51 -2.08
CA ILE A 66 0.32 -6.89 -1.10
C ILE A 66 -0.61 -7.94 -0.51
N GLN A 67 -1.25 -8.73 -1.39
CA GLN A 67 -2.21 -9.75 -0.99
C GLN A 67 -2.28 -10.87 -2.03
N HIS A 68 -2.41 -12.10 -1.54
CA HIS A 68 -2.69 -13.28 -2.34
C HIS A 68 -4.05 -13.85 -1.93
N TRP A 69 -4.88 -14.20 -2.92
CA TRP A 69 -6.14 -14.88 -2.70
C TRP A 69 -6.08 -16.27 -3.33
N PRO A 70 -6.36 -17.34 -2.56
CA PRO A 70 -6.42 -18.71 -3.09
C PRO A 70 -7.46 -18.87 -4.20
N GLU A 71 -8.52 -18.07 -4.15
CA GLU A 71 -9.56 -17.95 -5.17
C GLU A 71 -9.80 -16.48 -5.48
N THR A 72 -10.10 -16.16 -6.74
CA THR A 72 -10.48 -14.83 -7.19
C THR A 72 -11.61 -14.29 -6.32
N PRO A 73 -11.42 -13.14 -5.63
CA PRO A 73 -12.48 -12.56 -4.83
C PRO A 73 -13.57 -11.96 -5.73
N ASP A 74 -14.82 -12.04 -5.26
CA ASP A 74 -15.96 -11.43 -5.97
C ASP A 74 -15.88 -9.90 -5.91
N VAL A 75 -15.39 -9.37 -4.78
CA VAL A 75 -15.12 -7.95 -4.57
C VAL A 75 -13.88 -7.78 -3.71
N PHE A 76 -13.04 -6.80 -4.03
CA PHE A 76 -11.95 -6.40 -3.15
C PHE A 76 -11.68 -4.90 -3.16
N GLY A 77 -10.98 -4.45 -2.13
CA GLY A 77 -10.55 -3.08 -1.94
C GLY A 77 -9.10 -3.02 -1.51
N TYR A 78 -8.41 -1.91 -1.78
CA TYR A 78 -7.05 -1.68 -1.32
C TYR A 78 -6.74 -0.22 -1.01
N THR A 79 -5.79 -0.02 -0.10
CA THR A 79 -5.12 1.25 0.20
C THR A 79 -3.61 1.01 0.24
N ILE A 80 -2.82 1.91 -0.32
CA ILE A 80 -1.35 1.84 -0.31
C ILE A 80 -0.83 3.24 -0.01
N SER A 81 -0.08 3.40 1.06
CA SER A 81 0.52 4.68 1.45
C SER A 81 2.04 4.58 1.41
N ILE A 82 2.68 5.67 0.96
CA ILE A 82 4.13 5.83 1.04
C ILE A 82 4.45 6.94 2.01
N THR A 83 5.19 6.59 3.05
CA THR A 83 5.66 7.53 4.07
C THR A 83 7.16 7.72 3.93
N ALA A 84 7.64 8.94 4.09
CA ALA A 84 9.08 9.22 4.10
C ALA A 84 9.53 9.88 5.40
N THR A 85 10.75 9.53 5.81
CA THR A 85 11.43 10.13 6.95
C THR A 85 12.91 10.32 6.67
N SER A 86 13.53 11.25 7.42
CA SER A 86 14.96 11.54 7.31
C SER A 86 15.84 10.52 8.05
N ARG A 87 15.29 9.76 9.00
CA ARG A 87 16.04 8.84 9.88
C ARG A 87 15.58 7.38 9.71
N LYS A 88 16.54 6.45 9.63
CA LYS A 88 16.27 5.01 9.50
C LYS A 88 15.47 4.45 10.68
N GLU A 89 15.79 4.86 11.90
CA GLU A 89 15.10 4.41 13.12
C GLU A 89 13.62 4.79 13.13
N ALA A 90 13.27 6.00 12.68
CA ALA A 90 11.89 6.43 12.53
C ALA A 90 11.17 5.58 11.45
N ALA A 91 11.86 5.25 10.36
CA ALA A 91 11.31 4.39 9.31
C ALA A 91 11.01 2.99 9.84
N LEU A 92 11.95 2.41 10.59
CA LEU A 92 11.75 1.11 11.26
C LEU A 92 10.61 1.15 12.28
N SER A 93 10.44 2.26 13.01
CA SER A 93 9.31 2.46 13.92
C SER A 93 7.97 2.49 13.18
N ILE A 94 7.88 3.21 12.07
CA ILE A 94 6.67 3.25 11.21
C ILE A 94 6.35 1.85 10.68
N THR A 95 7.37 1.18 10.15
CA THR A 95 7.30 -0.21 9.67
C THR A 95 6.71 -1.12 10.75
N GLY A 96 7.21 -1.07 11.99
CA GLY A 96 6.68 -1.85 13.11
C GLY A 96 5.25 -1.46 13.53
N LYS A 97 4.94 -0.16 13.61
CA LYS A 97 3.59 0.34 13.95
C LYS A 97 2.56 -0.09 12.91
N ALA A 98 2.89 0.02 11.63
CA ALA A 98 2.04 -0.42 10.52
C ALA A 98 1.66 -1.89 10.68
N THR A 99 2.60 -2.76 11.03
CA THR A 99 2.33 -4.19 11.28
C THR A 99 1.46 -4.41 12.52
N SER A 100 1.68 -3.68 13.62
CA SER A 100 0.88 -3.83 14.85
C SER A 100 -0.57 -3.37 14.68
N MET A 101 -0.76 -2.21 14.03
CA MET A 101 -2.09 -1.71 13.70
C MET A 101 -2.74 -2.59 12.65
N ALA A 102 -1.93 -3.20 11.79
CA ALA A 102 -2.42 -4.16 10.86
C ALA A 102 -3.06 -5.39 11.53
N GLY A 103 -2.37 -5.99 12.50
CA GLY A 103 -2.94 -7.06 13.31
C GLY A 103 -4.19 -6.62 14.09
N SER A 104 -4.24 -5.36 14.53
CA SER A 104 -5.37 -4.82 15.31
C SER A 104 -6.64 -4.63 14.45
N VAL A 105 -6.52 -4.10 13.24
CA VAL A 105 -7.66 -3.88 12.33
C VAL A 105 -8.24 -5.21 11.84
N ALA A 106 -7.39 -6.20 11.55
CA ALA A 106 -7.87 -7.55 11.20
C ALA A 106 -8.75 -8.17 12.30
N SER A 107 -8.50 -7.83 13.57
CA SER A 107 -9.23 -8.40 14.72
C SER A 107 -10.60 -7.76 15.01
N THR A 108 -10.85 -6.51 14.61
CA THR A 108 -12.02 -5.74 15.05
C THR A 108 -13.15 -5.61 14.02
N VAL A 109 -12.91 -6.00 12.77
CA VAL A 109 -13.68 -5.50 11.61
C VAL A 109 -14.73 -6.48 11.08
N GLY A 110 -15.15 -7.47 11.87
CA GLY A 110 -16.20 -8.43 11.47
C GLY A 110 -17.46 -7.76 10.89
N ALA A 111 -17.71 -8.00 9.59
CA ALA A 111 -18.95 -7.73 8.85
C ALA A 111 -19.33 -6.27 8.45
N ALA A 112 -18.39 -5.33 8.26
CA ALA A 112 -18.72 -4.00 7.70
C ALA A 112 -18.64 -3.94 6.15
N PRO A 113 -19.38 -3.01 5.50
CA PRO A 113 -19.39 -2.87 4.04
C PRO A 113 -18.06 -2.33 3.48
N LEU A 114 -17.70 -2.76 2.26
CA LEU A 114 -16.46 -2.46 1.52
C LEU A 114 -15.88 -1.04 1.72
N GLY A 115 -16.70 -0.01 1.51
CA GLY A 115 -16.26 1.38 1.60
C GLY A 115 -15.90 1.81 3.03
N ALA A 116 -16.64 1.35 4.04
CA ALA A 116 -16.39 1.71 5.43
C ALA A 116 -15.04 1.17 5.94
N LEU A 117 -14.56 0.06 5.37
CA LEU A 117 -13.35 -0.63 5.82
C LEU A 117 -12.07 0.01 5.29
N LEU A 118 -12.07 0.39 4.02
CA LEU A 118 -10.98 1.18 3.45
C LEU A 118 -10.93 2.57 4.09
N LEU A 119 -12.10 3.17 4.34
CA LEU A 119 -12.22 4.44 5.05
C LEU A 119 -11.70 4.37 6.50
N ALA A 120 -11.75 3.22 7.16
CA ALA A 120 -11.16 3.05 8.49
C ALA A 120 -9.64 2.87 8.41
N THR A 121 -9.14 2.17 7.40
CA THR A 121 -7.71 1.82 7.29
C THR A 121 -6.86 3.02 6.86
N ASP A 122 -7.34 3.86 5.95
CA ASP A 122 -6.56 4.98 5.41
C ASP A 122 -6.18 6.04 6.47
N PRO A 123 -7.11 6.59 7.28
CA PRO A 123 -6.76 7.53 8.35
C PRO A 123 -5.78 6.94 9.36
N LEU A 124 -5.86 5.63 9.62
CA LEU A 124 -4.93 4.94 10.51
C LEU A 124 -3.52 4.88 9.91
N LEU A 125 -3.40 4.48 8.63
CA LEU A 125 -2.11 4.47 7.93
C LEU A 125 -1.51 5.88 7.83
N GLN A 126 -2.34 6.89 7.56
CA GLN A 126 -1.91 8.28 7.54
C GLN A 126 -1.46 8.77 8.92
N ALA A 127 -2.21 8.47 9.97
CA ALA A 127 -1.84 8.82 11.33
C ALA A 127 -0.51 8.18 11.70
N ILE A 128 -0.29 6.90 11.43
CA ILE A 128 1.02 6.24 11.65
C ILE A 128 2.13 6.98 10.90
N GLY A 129 1.88 7.31 9.63
CA GLY A 129 2.83 8.00 8.78
C GLY A 129 3.19 9.40 9.29
N GLN A 130 2.28 10.05 10.01
CA GLN A 130 2.51 11.35 10.67
C GLN A 130 3.09 11.19 12.10
N THR A 131 2.84 10.06 12.78
CA THR A 131 3.17 9.81 14.20
C THR A 131 4.62 9.32 14.44
N ALA A 132 5.59 9.79 13.66
CA ALA A 132 7.00 9.43 13.84
C ALA A 132 7.96 10.49 13.29
N GLY A 133 7.54 11.77 13.28
CA GLY A 133 8.28 12.84 12.61
C GLY A 133 8.47 12.59 11.11
N ALA A 134 7.59 11.77 10.54
CA ALA A 134 7.60 11.36 9.15
C ALA A 134 6.43 12.01 8.41
N ARG A 135 6.50 12.01 7.08
CA ARG A 135 5.52 12.65 6.21
C ARG A 135 4.97 11.65 5.21
N VAL A 136 3.65 11.53 5.16
CA VAL A 136 2.95 10.81 4.09
C VAL A 136 3.17 11.57 2.78
N LEU A 137 3.66 10.86 1.75
CA LEU A 137 3.94 11.42 0.43
C LEU A 137 2.78 11.24 -0.54
N GLY A 138 2.01 10.17 -0.37
CA GLY A 138 0.82 9.85 -1.16
C GLY A 138 0.13 8.62 -0.60
N SER A 139 -1.18 8.52 -0.84
CA SER A 139 -2.01 7.35 -0.53
C SER A 139 -2.86 7.04 -1.76
N LEU A 140 -2.78 5.81 -2.25
CA LEU A 140 -3.58 5.30 -3.36
C LEU A 140 -4.67 4.40 -2.79
N GLN A 141 -5.90 4.59 -3.25
CA GLN A 141 -7.04 3.73 -2.93
C GLN A 141 -7.69 3.21 -4.21
N GLY A 142 -8.22 1.99 -4.15
CA GLY A 142 -9.00 1.40 -5.23
C GLY A 142 -9.92 0.30 -4.72
N SER A 143 -10.95 -0.01 -5.51
CA SER A 143 -11.91 -1.07 -5.22
C SER A 143 -12.46 -1.65 -6.52
N GLU A 144 -12.58 -2.97 -6.57
CA GLU A 144 -13.08 -3.73 -7.72
C GLU A 144 -14.23 -4.64 -7.26
N ALA A 145 -15.35 -4.64 -7.98
CA ALA A 145 -16.51 -5.50 -7.77
C ALA A 145 -16.94 -6.12 -9.12
N ASP A 146 -17.48 -7.34 -9.12
CA ASP A 146 -17.84 -8.05 -10.36
C ASP A 146 -19.16 -7.53 -11.01
N ALA A 147 -19.51 -7.83 -12.28
CA ALA A 147 -19.04 -8.84 -13.25
C ALA A 147 -17.90 -8.40 -14.19
N SER A 148 -16.87 -9.26 -14.38
CA SER A 148 -15.66 -9.12 -15.23
C SER A 148 -14.44 -8.34 -14.69
N GLY A 149 -14.59 -7.45 -13.70
CA GLY A 149 -13.48 -6.62 -13.18
C GLY A 149 -12.47 -7.36 -12.29
N THR A 150 -12.94 -8.19 -11.36
CA THR A 150 -12.06 -9.00 -10.47
C THR A 150 -11.55 -10.28 -11.14
N GLN A 151 -12.17 -10.71 -12.24
CA GLN A 151 -11.82 -11.92 -12.98
C GLN A 151 -10.78 -11.69 -14.08
N SER A 152 -10.41 -10.44 -14.34
CA SER A 152 -9.43 -10.05 -15.36
C SER A 152 -8.16 -9.51 -14.72
N SER A 153 -7.00 -9.85 -15.28
CA SER A 153 -5.73 -9.23 -14.85
C SER A 153 -5.65 -7.78 -15.35
N TRP A 154 -5.04 -6.90 -14.56
CA TRP A 154 -4.85 -5.50 -14.93
C TRP A 154 -3.58 -4.89 -14.32
N GLU A 155 -3.14 -3.79 -14.92
CA GLU A 155 -2.02 -2.97 -14.44
C GLU A 155 -2.43 -1.51 -14.50
N ILE A 156 -2.13 -0.75 -13.45
CA ILE A 156 -2.42 0.68 -13.36
C ILE A 156 -1.18 1.48 -12.95
N SER A 157 -1.11 2.70 -13.48
CA SER A 157 -0.19 3.74 -13.04
C SER A 157 -1.00 4.96 -12.61
N ARG A 158 -0.89 5.37 -11.35
CA ARG A 158 -1.70 6.47 -10.81
C ARG A 158 -0.88 7.42 -9.95
N THR A 159 -1.02 8.72 -10.20
CA THR A 159 -0.37 9.79 -9.45
C THR A 159 -1.26 10.23 -8.30
N GLU A 160 -0.74 10.17 -7.08
CA GLU A 160 -1.40 10.63 -5.87
C GLU A 160 -0.42 11.50 -5.07
N SER A 161 -0.74 12.79 -4.94
CA SER A 161 0.11 13.80 -4.29
C SER A 161 1.54 13.81 -4.87
N SER A 162 2.56 13.45 -4.08
CA SER A 162 3.97 13.47 -4.51
C SER A 162 4.49 12.10 -4.94
N VAL A 163 3.60 11.16 -5.26
CA VAL A 163 3.95 9.79 -5.61
C VAL A 163 3.19 9.32 -6.85
N VAL A 164 3.87 8.62 -7.75
CA VAL A 164 3.24 7.79 -8.78
C VAL A 164 3.34 6.33 -8.35
N PHE A 165 2.21 5.65 -8.26
CA PHE A 165 2.09 4.24 -7.88
C PHE A 165 1.96 3.38 -9.13
N PHE A 166 2.63 2.22 -9.14
CA PHE A 166 2.49 1.20 -10.17
C PHE A 166 1.96 -0.08 -9.53
N VAL A 167 0.73 -0.46 -9.85
CA VAL A 167 0.03 -1.58 -9.20
C VAL A 167 -0.41 -2.57 -10.26
N LYS A 168 -0.27 -3.85 -9.94
CA LYS A 168 -0.60 -4.97 -10.81
C LYS A 168 -1.51 -5.96 -10.09
N TYR A 169 -2.59 -6.34 -10.73
CA TYR A 169 -3.47 -7.42 -10.30
C TYR A 169 -3.42 -8.57 -11.31
N VAL A 170 -3.19 -9.78 -10.81
CA VAL A 170 -3.00 -10.97 -11.63
C VAL A 170 -4.01 -12.04 -11.22
N VAL A 171 -4.71 -12.61 -12.19
CA VAL A 171 -5.60 -13.77 -12.06
C VAL A 171 -4.98 -14.95 -12.82
N ARG A 172 -4.90 -16.13 -12.20
CA ARG A 172 -4.31 -17.35 -12.80
C ARG A 172 -5.21 -18.59 -12.64
#